data_AF-A0A9D1KCB9-F1
#
_entry.id   AF-A0A9D1KCB9-F1
#
_cell.length_a   1.000
_cell.length_b   1.000
_cell.length_c   1.000
_cell.angle_alpha   90.00
_cell.angle_beta   90.00
_cell.angle_gamma   90.00
#
_symmetry.space_group_name_H-M   'P 1'
#
loop_
_entity.id
_entity.type
_entity.pdbx_description
1 polymer ?
#
loop_
_entity_poly.entity_id
_entity_poly.type
_entity_poly.pdbx_seq_one_letter_code
_entity_poly.pdbx_strand_id
1 'polypeptide(L)'
;MKEYMKEYIGDIDSKIKSNHKFSEEEIDDFLFKMNLFQKERVIHLVITLTYVFFTILFLFLTKYIFAMFIIFFILLIFDGFYVYHYFFLENSVQYMYKQYDKMKKSSIIKKNRKEG
;
A
#
# COMPACT_ATOMS: atom_id res chain seq x y z
N MET A 1 7.05 -7.41 -5.29
CA MET A 1 6.58 -6.43 -4.28
C MET A 1 5.36 -6.93 -3.53
N LYS A 2 4.25 -7.28 -4.21
CA LYS A 2 3.06 -7.85 -3.56
C LYS A 2 3.37 -9.11 -2.73
N GLU A 3 4.15 -10.04 -3.29
CA GLU A 3 4.61 -11.28 -2.65
C GLU A 3 5.38 -11.00 -1.35
N TYR A 4 6.46 -10.21 -1.46
CA TYR A 4 7.32 -9.81 -0.35
C TYR A 4 6.55 -9.10 0.78
N MET A 5 5.65 -8.18 0.43
CA MET A 5 4.81 -7.49 1.41
C MET A 5 3.88 -8.47 2.12
N LYS A 6 3.29 -9.43 1.40
CA LYS A 6 2.41 -10.45 1.97
C LYS A 6 3.16 -11.40 2.91
N GLU A 7 4.36 -11.82 2.53
CA GLU A 7 5.26 -12.63 3.35
C GLU A 7 5.64 -11.89 4.64
N TYR A 8 6.12 -10.64 4.51
CA TYR A 8 6.48 -9.80 5.66
C TYR A 8 5.28 -9.56 6.60
N ILE A 9 4.09 -9.29 6.05
CA ILE A 9 2.86 -9.17 6.84
C ILE A 9 2.54 -10.48 7.57
N GLY A 10 2.72 -11.63 6.92
CA GLY A 10 2.51 -12.95 7.52
C GLY A 10 3.47 -13.25 8.67
N ASP A 11 4.76 -12.92 8.48
CA ASP A 11 5.79 -13.09 9.50
C ASP A 11 5.47 -12.27 10.75
N ILE A 12 5.06 -11.02 10.55
CA ILE A 12 4.65 -10.14 11.64
C ILE A 12 3.41 -10.68 12.37
N ASP A 13 2.39 -11.16 11.65
CA ASP A 13 1.20 -11.76 12.26
C ASP A 13 1.56 -12.99 13.10
N SER A 14 2.52 -13.81 12.65
CA SER A 14 3.03 -14.96 13.39
C SER A 14 3.73 -14.55 14.69
N LYS A 15 4.56 -13.49 14.65
CA LYS A 15 5.23 -12.91 15.83
C LYS A 15 4.22 -12.31 16.83
N ILE A 16 3.16 -11.65 16.34
CA ILE A 16 2.11 -11.12 17.20
C ILE A 16 1.35 -12.26 17.90
N LYS A 17 1.01 -13.34 17.17
CA LYS A 17 0.33 -14.52 17.72
C LYS A 17 1.13 -15.26 18.78
N SER A 18 2.46 -15.32 18.64
CA SER A 18 3.35 -15.95 19.63
C SER A 18 3.61 -15.09 20.88
N ASN A 19 2.96 -13.93 21.01
CA ASN A 19 3.23 -12.94 22.08
C ASN A 19 4.71 -12.54 22.16
N HIS A 20 5.41 -12.57 21.01
CA HIS A 20 6.79 -12.16 20.87
C HIS A 20 7.00 -10.75 21.45
N LYS A 21 8.14 -10.53 22.10
CA LYS A 21 8.48 -9.22 22.62
C LYS A 21 9.22 -8.46 21.53
N PHE A 22 8.51 -7.56 20.86
CA PHE A 22 9.11 -6.66 19.88
C PHE A 22 10.12 -5.73 20.56
N SER A 23 11.36 -5.71 20.04
CA SER A 23 12.36 -4.70 20.40
C SER A 23 12.01 -3.35 19.79
N GLU A 24 12.57 -2.24 20.32
CA GLU A 24 12.43 -0.92 19.71
C GLU A 24 12.97 -0.91 18.28
N GLU A 25 14.12 -1.56 18.03
CA GLU A 25 14.71 -1.70 16.69
C GLU A 25 13.79 -2.45 15.70
N GLU A 26 13.07 -3.49 16.16
CA GLU A 26 12.14 -4.24 15.30
C GLU A 26 10.91 -3.39 14.93
N ILE A 27 10.46 -2.53 15.84
CA ILE A 27 9.36 -1.60 15.60
C ILE A 27 9.81 -0.51 14.63
N ASP A 28 11.02 0.00 14.77
CA ASP A 28 11.56 1.01 13.87
C ASP A 28 11.77 0.46 12.44
N ASP A 29 12.28 -0.77 12.29
CA ASP A 29 12.36 -1.43 10.98
C ASP A 29 10.96 -1.63 10.36
N PHE A 30 9.97 -2.01 11.16
CA PHE A 30 8.58 -2.13 10.72
C PHE A 30 8.01 -0.79 10.24
N LEU A 31 8.22 0.28 10.99
CA LEU A 31 7.79 1.64 10.63
C LEU A 31 8.51 2.14 9.37
N PHE A 32 9.81 1.87 9.24
CA PHE A 32 10.59 2.19 8.05
C PHE A 32 10.04 1.49 6.81
N LYS A 33 9.80 0.18 6.88
CA LYS A 33 9.19 -0.61 5.80
C LYS A 33 7.79 -0.11 5.46
N MET A 34 6.96 0.17 6.47
CA MET A 34 5.63 0.76 6.27
C MET A 34 5.72 2.10 5.52
N ASN A 35 6.69 2.96 5.85
CA ASN A 35 6.93 4.23 5.17
C ASN A 35 7.35 4.03 3.69
N LEU A 36 8.20 3.04 3.41
CA LEU A 36 8.54 2.68 2.03
C LEU A 36 7.28 2.31 1.21
N PHE A 37 6.41 1.44 1.75
CA PHE A 37 5.16 1.08 1.09
C PHE A 37 4.21 2.28 0.93
N GLN A 38 4.18 3.22 1.87
CA GLN A 38 3.41 4.47 1.73
C GLN A 38 3.91 5.32 0.57
N LYS A 39 5.24 5.46 0.42
CA LYS A 39 5.84 6.21 -0.70
C LYS A 39 5.46 5.59 -2.05
N GLU A 40 5.47 4.26 -2.14
CA GLU A 40 5.07 3.55 -3.36
C GLU A 40 3.60 3.82 -3.76
N ARG A 41 2.69 3.95 -2.78
CA ARG A 41 1.29 4.35 -3.05
C ARG A 41 1.20 5.75 -3.66
N VAL A 42 1.96 6.70 -3.12
CA VAL A 42 1.98 8.08 -3.62
C VAL A 42 2.49 8.12 -5.06
N ILE A 43 3.54 7.36 -5.36
CA ILE A 43 4.07 7.23 -6.73
C ILE A 43 3.01 6.65 -7.66
N HIS A 44 2.31 5.59 -7.26
CA HIS A 44 1.21 5.02 -8.04
C HIS A 44 0.08 6.02 -8.27
N LEU A 45 -0.29 6.80 -7.26
CA LEU A 45 -1.32 7.82 -7.39
C LEU A 45 -0.91 8.90 -8.40
N VAL A 46 0.32 9.40 -8.34
CA VAL A 46 0.84 10.42 -9.28
C VAL A 46 0.86 9.88 -10.71
N ILE A 47 1.33 8.65 -10.90
CA ILE A 47 1.36 8.00 -12.22
C ILE A 47 -0.07 7.81 -12.74
N THR A 48 -0.99 7.31 -11.91
CA THR A 48 -2.41 7.09 -12.29
C THR A 48 -3.09 8.40 -12.65
N LEU A 49 -2.90 9.45 -11.86
CA LEU A 49 -3.44 10.79 -12.17
C LEU A 49 -2.92 11.29 -13.51
N THR A 50 -1.63 11.10 -13.79
CA THR A 50 -1.02 11.49 -15.07
C THR A 50 -1.66 10.74 -16.24
N TYR A 51 -1.89 9.43 -16.11
CA TYR A 51 -2.60 8.66 -17.15
C TYR A 51 -4.03 9.12 -17.34
N VAL A 52 -4.79 9.37 -16.26
CA VAL A 52 -6.14 9.92 -16.34
C VAL A 52 -6.17 11.27 -17.08
N PHE A 53 -5.20 12.16 -16.82
CA PHE A 53 -5.07 13.42 -17.56
C PHE A 53 -4.85 13.18 -19.07
N PHE A 54 -3.97 12.23 -19.42
CA PHE A 54 -3.78 11.84 -20.82
C PHE A 54 -5.05 11.23 -21.41
N THR A 55 -5.74 10.33 -20.71
CA THR A 55 -6.99 9.70 -21.15
C THR A 55 -8.04 10.76 -21.51
N ILE A 56 -8.19 11.80 -20.68
CA ILE A 56 -9.09 12.93 -20.97
C ILE A 56 -8.61 13.73 -22.19
N LEU A 57 -7.32 14.01 -22.32
CA LEU A 57 -6.75 14.71 -23.47
C LEU A 57 -7.00 13.95 -24.78
N PHE A 58 -6.74 12.64 -24.79
CA PHE A 58 -6.96 11.78 -25.96
C PHE A 58 -8.45 11.67 -26.29
N LEU A 59 -9.34 11.66 -25.29
CA LEU A 59 -10.78 11.71 -25.51
C LEU A 59 -11.18 12.95 -26.33
N PHE A 60 -10.66 14.13 -25.99
CA PHE A 60 -10.92 15.34 -26.80
C PHE A 60 -10.37 15.24 -28.22
N LEU A 61 -9.20 14.61 -28.40
CA LEU A 61 -8.58 14.42 -29.72
C LEU A 61 -9.36 13.44 -30.60
N THR A 62 -10.08 12.48 -30.02
CA THR A 62 -10.91 11.54 -30.80
C THR A 62 -11.97 12.23 -31.66
N LYS A 63 -12.42 13.43 -31.26
CA LYS A 63 -13.37 14.25 -32.03
C LYS A 63 -12.79 14.66 -33.39
N TYR A 64 -11.47 14.83 -33.48
CA TYR A 64 -10.78 15.27 -34.70
C TYR A 64 -10.19 14.08 -35.46
N ILE A 65 -9.70 13.06 -34.76
CA ILE A 65 -9.03 11.90 -35.34
C ILE A 65 -9.65 10.63 -34.75
N PHE A 66 -10.53 9.96 -35.51
CA PHE A 66 -11.23 8.76 -35.04
C PHE A 66 -10.27 7.62 -34.64
N ALA A 67 -9.11 7.50 -35.30
CA ALA A 67 -8.09 6.50 -34.97
C ALA A 67 -7.54 6.62 -33.52
N MET A 68 -7.64 7.79 -32.89
CA MET A 68 -7.23 8.00 -31.49
C MET A 68 -8.12 7.25 -30.49
N PHE A 69 -9.28 6.76 -30.92
CA PHE A 69 -10.19 5.97 -30.09
C PHE A 69 -9.53 4.67 -29.59
N ILE A 70 -8.67 4.05 -30.41
CA ILE A 70 -7.92 2.84 -30.02
C ILE A 70 -6.98 3.15 -28.84
N ILE A 71 -6.26 4.28 -28.92
CA ILE A 71 -5.32 4.71 -27.87
C ILE A 71 -6.08 5.03 -26.58
N PHE A 72 -7.23 5.71 -26.68
CA PHE A 72 -8.10 5.97 -25.53
C PHE A 72 -8.51 4.68 -24.80
N PHE A 73 -8.93 3.64 -25.54
CA PHE A 73 -9.30 2.36 -24.94
C PHE A 73 -8.12 1.66 -24.25
N ILE A 74 -6.93 1.71 -24.85
CA ILE A 74 -5.71 1.16 -24.24
C ILE A 74 -5.43 1.88 -22.91
N LEU A 75 -5.45 3.22 -22.91
CA LEU A 75 -5.23 4.01 -21.69
C LEU A 75 -6.27 3.70 -20.61
N LEU A 76 -7.54 3.51 -20.98
CA LEU A 76 -8.61 3.16 -20.04
C LEU A 76 -8.35 1.80 -19.35
N ILE A 77 -7.91 0.79 -20.12
CA ILE A 77 -7.54 -0.52 -19.55
C ILE A 77 -6.36 -0.37 -18.58
N PHE A 78 -5.37 0.45 -18.95
CA PHE A 78 -4.23 0.75 -18.08
C PHE A 78 -4.69 1.43 -16.79
N ASP A 79 -5.52 2.48 -16.87
CA ASP A 79 -6.08 3.17 -15.71
C ASP A 79 -6.77 2.20 -14.75
N GLY A 80 -7.60 1.29 -15.28
CA GLY A 80 -8.26 0.25 -14.48
C GLY A 80 -7.28 -0.67 -13.73
N PHE A 81 -6.22 -1.13 -14.42
CA PHE A 81 -5.18 -1.97 -13.82
C PHE A 81 -4.40 -1.23 -12.72
N TYR A 82 -4.04 0.04 -12.97
CA TYR A 82 -3.31 0.87 -12.01
C TYR A 82 -4.15 1.19 -10.77
N VAL A 83 -5.43 1.51 -10.94
CA VAL A 83 -6.36 1.73 -9.83
C VAL A 83 -6.51 0.47 -8.98
N TYR A 84 -6.67 -0.70 -9.60
CA TYR A 84 -6.71 -1.97 -8.87
C TYR A 84 -5.43 -2.23 -8.06
N HIS A 85 -4.26 -1.95 -8.66
CA HIS A 85 -2.99 -2.08 -7.97
C HIS A 85 -2.89 -1.15 -6.75
N TYR A 86 -3.35 0.09 -6.88
CA TYR A 86 -3.37 1.08 -5.81
C TYR A 86 -4.21 0.59 -4.61
N PHE A 87 -5.43 0.09 -4.84
CA PHE A 87 -6.29 -0.44 -3.78
C PHE A 87 -5.66 -1.63 -3.03
N PHE A 88 -4.94 -2.50 -3.73
CA PHE A 88 -4.23 -3.61 -3.09
C PHE A 88 -3.15 -3.12 -2.12
N LEU A 89 -2.35 -2.12 -2.52
CA LEU A 89 -1.34 -1.52 -1.65
C LEU A 89 -2.00 -0.80 -0.46
N GLU A 90 -3.07 -0.04 -0.71
CA GLU A 90 -3.82 0.69 0.32
C GLU A 90 -4.31 -0.25 1.43
N ASN A 91 -4.99 -1.34 1.05
CA ASN A 91 -5.52 -2.31 2.01
C ASN A 91 -4.41 -2.98 2.83
N SER A 92 -3.26 -3.23 2.21
CA SER A 92 -2.12 -3.87 2.88
C SER A 92 -1.48 -2.95 3.92
N VAL A 93 -1.29 -1.67 3.59
CA VAL A 93 -0.77 -0.67 4.54
C VAL A 93 -1.79 -0.42 5.67
N GLN A 94 -3.09 -0.39 5.36
CA GLN A 94 -4.15 -0.33 6.38
C GLN A 94 -4.10 -1.50 7.35
N TYR A 95 -3.81 -2.70 6.86
CA TYR A 95 -3.59 -3.87 7.70
C TYR A 95 -2.34 -3.71 8.58
N MET A 96 -1.24 -3.17 8.04
CA MET A 96 -0.01 -2.91 8.79
C MET A 96 -0.21 -1.95 9.97
N TYR A 97 -1.07 -0.92 9.86
CA TYR A 97 -1.42 -0.08 11.02
C TYR A 97 -2.10 -0.86 12.14
N LYS A 98 -3.02 -1.77 11.80
CA LYS A 98 -3.66 -2.65 12.80
C LYS A 98 -2.65 -3.58 13.48
N GLN A 99 -1.63 -4.03 12.73
CA GLN A 99 -0.55 -4.83 13.31
C GLN A 99 0.31 -4.01 14.27
N TYR A 100 0.66 -2.78 13.91
CA TYR A 100 1.37 -1.86 14.78
C TYR A 100 0.61 -1.58 16.09
N ASP A 101 -0.70 -1.35 16.03
CA ASP A 101 -1.53 -1.15 17.22
C ASP A 101 -1.51 -2.38 18.14
N LYS A 102 -1.54 -3.59 17.56
CA LYS A 102 -1.42 -4.84 18.32
C LYS A 102 -0.04 -4.99 18.98
N MET A 103 1.04 -4.67 18.26
CA MET A 103 2.40 -4.66 18.82
C MET A 103 2.49 -3.71 20.02
N LYS A 104 2.03 -2.47 19.87
CA LYS A 104 2.07 -1.44 20.91
C LYS A 104 1.19 -1.80 22.12
N LYS A 105 0.01 -2.38 21.88
CA LYS A 105 -0.85 -2.85 22.98
C LYS A 105 -0.18 -3.98 23.76
N SER A 106 0.49 -4.92 23.08
CA SER A 106 1.21 -6.01 23.73
C SER A 106 2.42 -5.54 24.55
N SER A 107 3.11 -4.48 24.11
CA SER A 107 4.24 -3.89 24.84
C SER A 107 3.80 -3.06 26.04
N ILE A 108 2.71 -2.28 25.93
CA ILE A 108 2.15 -1.49 27.04
C ILE A 108 1.56 -2.38 28.14
N ILE A 109 0.79 -3.41 27.79
CA ILE A 109 0.16 -4.31 28.78
C ILE A 109 1.23 -5.08 29.58
N LYS A 110 2.36 -5.44 28.97
CA LYS A 110 3.48 -6.11 29.67
C LYS A 110 4.27 -5.17 30.58
N LYS A 111 4.37 -3.87 30.28
CA LYS A 111 5.02 -2.90 31.17
C LYS A 111 4.25 -2.76 32.49
N ASN A 112 2.93 -2.60 32.42
CA ASN A 112 2.08 -2.49 33.61
C ASN A 112 2.03 -3.77 34.47
N ARG A 113 2.34 -4.95 33.91
CA ARG A 113 2.38 -6.22 34.66
C ARG A 113 3.72 -6.50 35.35
N LYS A 114 4.76 -5.71 35.07
CA LYS A 114 6.07 -5.80 35.75
C LYS A 114 6.20 -4.82 36.92
N GLU A 115 5.30 -3.85 37.02
CA GLU A 115 5.34 -2.76 38.01
C GLU A 115 4.28 -2.93 39.13
N GLY A 116 3.55 -4.05 39.16
CA GLY A 116 2.62 -4.42 40.23
C GLY A 116 2.86 -5.84 40.70
#